data_AF-A0A8X6UL35-F1
#
_entry.id   AF-A0A8X6UL35-F1
#
_cell.length_a   1.000
_cell.length_b   1.000
_cell.length_c   1.000
_cell.angle_alpha   90.00
_cell.angle_beta   90.00
_cell.angle_gamma   90.00
#
_symmetry.space_group_name_H-M   'P 1'
#
loop_
_entity.id
_entity.type
_entity.pdbx_description
1 polymer ?
#
loop_
_entity_poly.entity_id
_entity_poly.type
_entity_poly.pdbx_seq_one_letter_code
_entity_poly.pdbx_strand_id
1 'polypeptide(L)'
;MYEKHVPIGFCYFISYQGGHYKDPVVYRGTDAPKCFIEKLEKDAIEIKHIYKNPKPLLPLTESEKQLYDNAKNRYVCDQTFRENNIKVRDHNHVTQKFNGPCCKSCNLAMKPPKFLPVFFHSLSGYDAHIFIKELGYDKKQINIIPNTEEKYISFSKSVSNDFQLRFLDSFKFMPSSLENLIKTLKKDEFKYMKQYFDSEKIDLLLRKGVFPYDYFDSFEKCKDSCLPPISKFYNELNEEAISVEDYNHACRVFNQFNLSNLGEYCDLYVKTDVLLLTDLFENFRKICIQTYKLDPCWYFTIPALSWDSMLLKTKVAIELFTDYDMLLFIENGVRGGISQCCNRYAIANNKYMPNFNPDDEIKYLMYLDANNLYGYAMSKYLPLKDFVWSDNNLTTQDILNISDESDVGYILEVDLDYPPDLHDKHSDFPLAPENKPPPNCKEPRLLTTLEPKTKYVLHYSNLKLYLKLG
;
A
#
# COMPACT_ATOMS: atom_id res chain seq x y z
N MET A 1 -20.77 -22.74 -2.30
CA MET A 1 -21.01 -23.14 -3.70
C MET A 1 -20.03 -22.31 -4.50
N TYR A 2 -18.93 -22.89 -5.01
CA TYR A 2 -17.88 -22.10 -5.67
C TYR A 2 -18.25 -21.91 -7.14
N GLU A 3 -18.63 -20.69 -7.52
CA GLU A 3 -18.73 -20.32 -8.92
C GLU A 3 -17.37 -20.48 -9.60
N LYS A 4 -17.34 -21.22 -10.72
CA LYS A 4 -16.12 -21.45 -11.47
C LYS A 4 -15.90 -20.27 -12.42
N HIS A 5 -14.97 -19.38 -12.08
CA HIS A 5 -14.65 -18.25 -12.93
C HIS A 5 -13.65 -18.66 -14.02
N VAL A 6 -14.02 -18.43 -15.29
CA VAL A 6 -13.16 -18.70 -16.45
C VAL A 6 -12.96 -17.38 -17.20
N PRO A 7 -11.72 -16.87 -17.29
CA PRO A 7 -11.46 -15.63 -17.99
C PRO A 7 -11.62 -15.81 -19.50
N ILE A 8 -12.32 -14.86 -20.12
CA ILE A 8 -12.58 -14.85 -21.55
C ILE A 8 -11.65 -13.88 -22.31
N GLY A 9 -10.90 -13.04 -21.59
CA GLY A 9 -9.98 -12.08 -22.17
C GLY A 9 -9.14 -11.36 -21.12
N PHE A 10 -8.15 -10.60 -21.57
CA PHE A 10 -7.30 -9.77 -20.74
C PHE A 10 -6.83 -8.54 -21.51
N CYS A 11 -6.35 -7.54 -20.75
CA CYS A 11 -5.49 -6.50 -21.27
C CYS A 11 -4.27 -6.34 -20.36
N TYR A 12 -3.12 -5.99 -20.92
CA TYR A 12 -2.03 -5.38 -20.15
C TYR A 12 -1.36 -4.28 -20.96
N PHE A 13 -0.72 -3.35 -20.25
CA PHE A 13 0.03 -2.25 -20.85
C PHE A 13 1.37 -2.08 -20.12
N ILE A 14 2.42 -1.84 -20.89
CA ILE A 14 3.78 -1.64 -20.37
C ILE A 14 4.13 -0.15 -20.48
N SER A 15 4.01 0.55 -19.36
CA SER A 15 4.55 1.92 -19.25
C SER A 15 6.07 1.89 -19.32
N TYR A 16 6.64 2.73 -20.20
CA TYR A 16 8.07 2.78 -20.44
C TYR A 16 8.60 4.20 -20.46
N GLN A 17 9.68 4.47 -19.71
CA GLN A 17 10.28 5.79 -19.65
C GLN A 17 11.00 6.20 -20.94
N GLY A 18 11.37 5.23 -21.77
CA GLY A 18 12.01 5.47 -23.07
C GLY A 18 11.07 5.98 -24.17
N GLY A 19 9.82 6.32 -23.82
CA GLY A 19 8.78 6.73 -24.77
C GLY A 19 7.74 5.63 -24.97
N HIS A 20 7.28 5.43 -26.19
CA HIS A 20 6.39 4.33 -26.52
C HIS A 20 7.18 3.03 -26.66
N TYR A 21 6.69 1.95 -26.01
CA TYR A 21 7.23 0.60 -26.16
C TYR A 21 6.35 -0.23 -27.10
N LYS A 22 5.11 -0.51 -26.69
CA LYS A 22 4.08 -1.23 -27.46
C LYS A 22 2.70 -0.69 -27.09
N ASP A 23 1.73 -0.93 -27.96
CA ASP A 23 0.32 -0.67 -27.65
C ASP A 23 -0.25 -1.67 -26.63
N PRO A 24 -1.33 -1.31 -25.90
CA PRO A 24 -2.00 -2.21 -24.98
C PRO A 24 -2.33 -3.54 -25.65
N VAL A 25 -1.88 -4.62 -25.03
CA VAL A 25 -2.09 -5.97 -25.54
C VAL A 25 -3.46 -6.42 -25.05
N VAL A 26 -4.44 -6.38 -25.94
CA VAL A 26 -5.79 -6.88 -25.70
C VAL A 26 -5.93 -8.26 -26.35
N TYR A 27 -6.50 -9.20 -25.61
CA TYR A 27 -6.77 -10.54 -26.10
C TYR A 27 -8.11 -11.05 -25.58
N ARG A 28 -8.85 -11.74 -26.44
CA ARG A 28 -10.09 -12.44 -26.11
C ARG A 28 -10.02 -13.86 -26.66
N GLY A 29 -10.20 -14.84 -25.79
CA GLY A 29 -10.10 -16.26 -26.12
C GLY A 29 -10.25 -17.14 -24.87
N THR A 30 -10.66 -18.39 -25.05
CA THR A 30 -10.86 -19.36 -23.95
C THR A 30 -9.55 -19.81 -23.30
N ASP A 31 -8.41 -19.54 -23.94
CA ASP A 31 -7.04 -19.78 -23.48
C ASP A 31 -6.37 -18.50 -22.95
N ALA A 32 -7.16 -17.49 -22.58
CA ALA A 32 -6.68 -16.19 -22.08
C ALA A 32 -5.57 -16.29 -21.02
N PRO A 33 -5.63 -17.15 -19.99
CA PRO A 33 -4.57 -17.27 -18.98
C PRO A 33 -3.21 -17.67 -19.57
N LYS A 34 -3.23 -18.65 -20.47
CA LYS A 34 -2.03 -19.17 -21.11
C LYS A 34 -1.43 -18.10 -22.04
N CYS A 35 -2.25 -17.52 -22.91
CA CYS A 35 -1.84 -16.43 -23.79
C CYS A 35 -1.29 -15.21 -23.02
N PHE A 36 -1.86 -14.92 -21.85
CA PHE A 36 -1.40 -13.85 -20.98
C PHE A 36 0.04 -14.07 -20.50
N ILE A 37 0.32 -15.24 -19.94
CA ILE A 37 1.66 -15.58 -19.45
C ILE A 37 2.68 -15.64 -20.59
N GLU A 38 2.35 -16.31 -21.71
CA GLU A 38 3.27 -16.42 -22.85
C GLU A 38 3.66 -15.06 -23.43
N LYS A 39 2.70 -14.13 -23.58
CA LYS A 39 2.99 -12.78 -24.08
C LYS A 39 3.79 -11.96 -23.06
N LEU A 40 3.47 -12.04 -21.77
CA LEU A 40 4.24 -11.36 -20.72
C LEU A 40 5.68 -11.88 -20.63
N GLU A 41 5.91 -13.19 -20.72
CA GLU A 41 7.26 -13.75 -20.72
C GLU A 41 8.08 -13.26 -21.92
N LYS A 42 7.46 -13.21 -23.11
CA LYS A 42 8.10 -12.68 -24.31
C LYS A 42 8.52 -11.22 -24.12
N ASP A 43 7.62 -10.37 -23.63
CA ASP A 43 7.91 -8.96 -23.38
C ASP A 43 8.99 -8.79 -22.29
N ALA A 44 8.99 -9.64 -21.25
CA ALA A 44 10.02 -9.63 -20.22
C ALA A 44 11.41 -9.97 -20.77
N ILE A 45 11.52 -10.91 -21.72
CA ILE A 45 12.78 -11.24 -22.39
C ILE A 45 13.27 -10.05 -23.23
N GLU A 46 12.37 -9.40 -23.98
CA GLU A 46 12.70 -8.21 -24.77
C GLU A 46 13.20 -7.06 -23.87
N ILE A 47 12.50 -6.78 -22.76
CA ILE A 47 12.87 -5.72 -21.80
C ILE A 47 14.21 -6.05 -21.13
N LYS A 48 14.46 -7.32 -20.80
CA LYS A 48 15.76 -7.75 -20.29
C LYS A 48 16.88 -7.41 -21.29
N HIS A 49 16.68 -7.64 -22.59
CA HIS A 49 17.68 -7.28 -23.59
C HIS A 49 17.93 -5.78 -23.63
N ILE A 50 16.91 -4.95 -23.45
CA ILE A 50 17.07 -3.49 -23.30
C ILE A 50 17.95 -3.17 -22.09
N TYR A 51 17.68 -3.75 -20.92
CA TYR A 51 18.46 -3.48 -19.71
C TYR A 51 19.92 -3.97 -19.78
N LYS A 52 20.20 -5.00 -20.58
CA LYS A 52 21.57 -5.51 -20.81
C LYS A 52 22.39 -4.67 -21.80
N ASN A 53 21.75 -3.79 -22.56
CA ASN A 53 22.41 -2.95 -23.56
C ASN A 53 22.27 -1.47 -23.17
N PRO A 54 23.00 -1.00 -22.14
CA PRO A 54 22.86 0.37 -21.65
C PRO A 54 23.32 1.37 -22.72
N LYS A 55 22.48 2.35 -23.02
CA LYS A 55 22.80 3.41 -23.96
C LYS A 55 23.74 4.45 -23.32
N PRO A 56 24.65 5.06 -24.11
CA PRO A 56 25.56 6.10 -23.60
C PRO A 56 24.79 7.38 -23.22
N LEU A 57 25.41 8.21 -22.38
CA LEU A 57 24.90 9.54 -22.03
C LEU A 57 24.86 10.43 -23.28
N LEU A 58 23.73 11.09 -23.52
CA LEU A 58 23.64 12.15 -24.54
C LEU A 58 24.49 13.36 -24.13
N PRO A 59 24.97 14.18 -25.08
CA PRO A 59 25.68 15.41 -24.76
C PRO A 59 24.86 16.28 -23.79
N LEU A 60 25.51 16.69 -22.69
CA LEU A 60 24.88 17.56 -21.69
C LEU A 60 24.51 18.90 -22.33
N THR A 61 23.32 19.39 -22.01
CA THR A 61 22.94 20.79 -22.24
C THR A 61 23.79 21.73 -21.38
N GLU A 62 23.84 23.01 -21.73
CA GLU A 62 24.62 24.00 -20.96
C GLU A 62 24.16 24.11 -19.50
N SER A 63 22.85 24.03 -19.24
CA SER A 63 22.31 24.04 -17.88
C SER A 63 22.74 22.79 -17.08
N GLU A 64 22.76 21.61 -17.70
CA GLU A 64 23.20 20.38 -17.05
C GLU A 64 24.71 20.37 -16.80
N LYS A 65 25.52 20.95 -17.71
CA LYS A 65 26.96 21.16 -17.47
C LYS A 65 27.18 22.06 -16.26
N GLN A 66 26.51 23.21 -16.22
CA GLN A 66 26.59 24.13 -15.08
C GLN A 66 26.15 23.47 -13.78
N LEU A 67 25.06 22.70 -13.81
CA LEU A 67 24.59 21.93 -12.64
C LEU A 67 25.66 20.92 -12.20
N TYR A 68 26.24 20.18 -13.14
CA TYR A 68 27.30 19.23 -12.86
C TYR A 68 28.52 19.94 -12.25
N ASP A 69 29.05 20.98 -12.88
CA ASP A 69 30.29 21.65 -12.44
C ASP A 69 30.13 22.29 -11.05
N ASN A 70 29.01 23.00 -10.83
CA ASN A 70 28.76 23.73 -9.58
C ASN A 70 28.28 22.85 -8.42
N ALA A 71 27.92 21.58 -8.65
CA ALA A 71 27.40 20.72 -7.60
C ALA A 71 28.42 20.41 -6.49
N LYS A 72 28.10 20.83 -5.27
CA LYS A 72 28.87 20.51 -4.05
C LYS A 72 28.45 19.18 -3.42
N ASN A 73 27.18 18.81 -3.58
CA ASN A 73 26.59 17.59 -3.02
C ASN A 73 26.20 16.62 -4.13
N ARG A 74 26.24 15.33 -3.81
CA ARG A 74 25.85 14.23 -4.69
C ARG A 74 24.33 14.13 -4.71
N TYR A 75 23.72 13.96 -5.88
CA TYR A 75 22.25 13.95 -5.98
C TYR A 75 21.58 12.69 -5.38
N VAL A 76 22.32 11.58 -5.25
CA VAL A 76 21.77 10.29 -4.77
C VAL A 76 21.78 10.18 -3.25
N CYS A 77 22.89 10.52 -2.61
CA CYS A 77 23.09 10.34 -1.18
C CYS A 77 23.18 11.65 -0.39
N ASP A 78 23.07 12.80 -1.07
CA ASP A 78 23.18 14.15 -0.53
C ASP A 78 24.49 14.46 0.22
N GLN A 79 25.47 13.57 0.15
CA GLN A 79 26.79 13.79 0.74
C GLN A 79 27.64 14.74 -0.12
N THR A 80 28.45 15.56 0.53
CA THR A 80 29.40 16.45 -0.14
C THR A 80 30.48 15.66 -0.90
N PHE A 81 30.87 16.16 -2.07
CA PHE A 81 32.05 15.65 -2.78
C PHE A 81 33.31 15.91 -1.94
N ARG A 82 34.14 14.87 -1.75
CA ARG A 82 35.44 14.96 -1.07
C ARG A 82 36.52 14.66 -2.11
N GLU A 83 37.76 15.13 -1.90
CA GLU A 83 38.87 14.95 -2.84
C GLU A 83 39.07 13.48 -3.28
N ASN A 84 38.85 12.54 -2.37
CA ASN A 84 39.01 11.10 -2.64
C ASN A 84 37.82 10.46 -3.39
N ASN A 85 36.74 11.21 -3.68
CA ASN A 85 35.55 10.71 -4.34
C ASN A 85 35.43 11.29 -5.75
N ILE A 86 35.72 10.46 -6.76
CA ILE A 86 35.58 10.83 -8.17
C ILE A 86 34.12 11.18 -8.45
N LYS A 87 33.91 12.44 -8.88
CA LYS A 87 32.64 12.96 -9.37
C LYS A 87 32.39 12.39 -10.77
N VAL A 88 31.25 11.73 -10.95
CA VAL A 88 30.83 11.07 -12.19
C VAL A 88 29.45 11.57 -12.62
N ARG A 89 29.16 11.45 -13.91
CA ARG A 89 27.86 11.81 -14.49
C ARG A 89 26.98 10.57 -14.49
N ASP A 90 25.94 10.57 -13.68
CA ASP A 90 24.94 9.52 -13.72
C ASP A 90 23.88 9.84 -14.77
N HIS A 91 23.40 8.81 -15.46
CA HIS A 91 22.41 8.96 -16.51
C HIS A 91 21.52 7.72 -16.60
N ASN A 92 20.33 7.93 -17.14
CA ASN A 92 19.40 6.85 -17.40
C ASN A 92 19.85 6.07 -18.65
N HIS A 93 20.18 4.79 -18.49
CA HIS A 93 20.68 3.91 -19.56
C HIS A 93 19.66 3.59 -20.67
N VAL A 94 18.39 3.97 -20.49
CA VAL A 94 17.31 3.80 -21.47
C VAL A 94 17.05 5.10 -22.23
N THR A 95 16.85 6.21 -21.51
CA THR A 95 16.52 7.51 -22.11
C THR A 95 17.74 8.31 -22.52
N GLN A 96 18.93 7.91 -22.07
CA GLN A 96 20.22 8.59 -22.23
C GLN A 96 20.31 9.95 -21.54
N LYS A 97 19.27 10.34 -20.78
CA LYS A 97 19.20 11.63 -20.10
C LYS A 97 20.05 11.65 -18.84
N PHE A 98 20.69 12.79 -18.59
CA PHE A 98 21.45 13.02 -17.38
C PHE A 98 20.53 13.06 -16.16
N ASN A 99 20.90 12.32 -15.11
CA ASN A 99 20.16 12.32 -13.84
C ASN A 99 20.79 13.31 -12.85
N GLY A 100 22.12 13.33 -12.77
CA GLY A 100 22.82 14.23 -11.87
C GLY A 100 24.27 13.86 -11.56
N PRO A 101 24.98 14.74 -10.83
CA PRO A 101 26.34 14.51 -10.37
C PRO A 101 26.35 13.50 -9.21
N CYS A 102 27.08 12.40 -9.39
CA CYS A 102 27.13 11.28 -8.44
C CYS A 102 28.58 10.91 -8.09
N CYS A 103 28.78 10.10 -7.06
CA CYS A 103 30.08 9.47 -6.81
C CYS A 103 30.14 8.08 -7.45
N LYS A 104 31.35 7.61 -7.78
CA LYS A 104 31.57 6.30 -8.42
C LYS A 104 30.88 5.14 -7.68
N SER A 105 30.93 5.12 -6.34
CA SER A 105 30.31 4.05 -5.55
C SER A 105 28.79 4.02 -5.68
N CYS A 106 28.11 5.16 -5.53
CA CYS A 106 26.65 5.25 -5.70
C CYS A 106 26.24 4.94 -7.14
N ASN A 107 26.97 5.44 -8.14
CA ASN A 107 26.71 5.15 -9.55
C ASN A 107 26.82 3.65 -9.87
N LEU A 108 27.83 2.94 -9.34
CA LEU A 108 27.96 1.49 -9.51
C LEU A 108 26.91 0.68 -8.73
N ALA A 109 26.37 1.24 -7.65
CA ALA A 109 25.30 0.62 -6.85
C ALA A 109 23.94 0.69 -7.55
N MET A 110 23.69 1.74 -8.35
CA MET A 110 22.48 1.89 -9.14
C MET A 110 22.49 0.93 -10.33
N LYS A 111 21.89 -0.24 -10.14
CA LYS A 111 21.79 -1.28 -11.17
C LYS A 111 20.37 -1.33 -11.73
N PRO A 112 20.20 -1.67 -13.02
CA PRO A 112 18.89 -1.94 -13.57
C PRO A 112 18.23 -3.09 -12.78
N PRO A 113 16.89 -3.08 -12.64
CA PRO A 113 16.19 -4.15 -11.95
C PRO A 113 16.40 -5.47 -12.69
N LYS A 114 16.57 -6.54 -11.92
CA LYS A 114 16.59 -7.92 -12.42
C LYS A 114 15.17 -8.52 -12.51
N PHE A 115 14.17 -7.65 -12.62
CA PHE A 115 12.78 -8.04 -12.68
C PHE A 115 11.95 -7.02 -13.46
N LEU A 116 10.81 -7.48 -13.97
CA LEU A 116 9.74 -6.64 -14.52
C LEU A 116 8.56 -6.66 -13.52
N PRO A 117 8.24 -5.52 -12.88
CA PRO A 117 7.07 -5.45 -12.01
C PRO A 117 5.78 -5.47 -12.84
N VAL A 118 4.83 -6.33 -12.46
CA VAL A 118 3.51 -6.48 -13.07
C VAL A 118 2.46 -6.14 -12.03
N PHE A 119 1.77 -5.02 -12.21
CA PHE A 119 0.77 -4.55 -11.25
C PHE A 119 -0.63 -4.99 -11.64
N PHE A 120 -1.34 -5.54 -10.66
CA PHE A 120 -2.77 -5.78 -10.67
C PHE A 120 -3.41 -4.97 -9.54
N HIS A 121 -4.72 -4.75 -9.59
CA HIS A 121 -5.44 -4.09 -8.51
C HIS A 121 -6.31 -5.12 -7.78
N SER A 122 -5.91 -5.48 -6.55
CA SER A 122 -6.46 -6.61 -5.79
C SER A 122 -6.04 -7.99 -6.32
N LEU A 123 -4.77 -8.12 -6.73
CA LEU A 123 -4.16 -9.38 -7.19
C LEU A 123 -4.42 -10.53 -6.21
N SER A 124 -4.13 -10.28 -4.94
CA SER A 124 -4.15 -11.28 -3.87
C SER A 124 -5.56 -11.67 -3.43
N GLY A 125 -6.57 -10.91 -3.84
CA GLY A 125 -7.97 -11.18 -3.54
C GLY A 125 -8.70 -11.99 -4.60
N TYR A 126 -8.25 -11.96 -5.87
CA TYR A 126 -9.03 -12.52 -6.98
C TYR A 126 -8.14 -13.01 -8.15
N ASP A 127 -7.47 -12.10 -8.85
CA ASP A 127 -6.86 -12.38 -10.16
C ASP A 127 -5.77 -13.45 -10.13
N ALA A 128 -5.01 -13.56 -9.03
CA ALA A 128 -3.94 -14.54 -8.93
C ALA A 128 -4.45 -15.97 -9.18
N HIS A 129 -5.62 -16.33 -8.63
CA HIS A 129 -6.18 -17.68 -8.75
C HIS A 129 -6.48 -18.09 -10.19
N ILE A 130 -6.65 -17.11 -11.08
CA ILE A 130 -7.06 -17.31 -12.47
C ILE A 130 -5.91 -17.83 -13.34
N PHE A 131 -4.71 -17.30 -13.16
CA PHE A 131 -3.55 -17.61 -14.03
C PHE A 131 -2.37 -18.27 -13.29
N ILE A 132 -2.40 -18.39 -11.96
CA ILE A 132 -1.27 -18.96 -11.21
C ILE A 132 -0.93 -20.39 -11.63
N LYS A 133 -1.93 -21.18 -12.07
CA LYS A 133 -1.71 -22.53 -12.61
C LYS A 133 -0.88 -22.50 -13.89
N GLU A 134 -1.06 -21.47 -14.72
CA GLU A 134 -0.32 -21.32 -15.97
C GLU A 134 1.17 -21.08 -15.76
N LEU A 135 1.54 -20.49 -14.62
CA LEU A 135 2.94 -20.32 -14.25
C LEU A 135 3.65 -21.65 -13.96
N GLY A 136 2.90 -22.73 -13.67
CA GLY A 136 3.43 -24.03 -13.25
C GLY A 136 3.71 -25.02 -14.39
N TYR A 137 3.38 -24.71 -15.64
CA TYR A 137 3.54 -25.66 -16.76
C TYR A 137 4.98 -25.83 -17.25
N ASP A 138 5.92 -24.99 -16.80
CA ASP A 138 7.35 -25.15 -17.10
C ASP A 138 8.18 -25.43 -15.82
N LYS A 139 9.43 -25.83 -16.01
CA LYS A 139 10.37 -26.14 -14.90
C LYS A 139 11.04 -24.89 -14.31
N LYS A 140 10.67 -23.67 -14.72
CA LYS A 140 11.31 -22.45 -14.22
C LYS A 140 10.84 -22.14 -12.81
N GLN A 141 11.76 -21.65 -11.98
CA GLN A 141 11.51 -21.35 -10.56
C GLN A 141 10.40 -20.32 -10.35
N ILE A 142 9.56 -20.55 -9.34
CA ILE A 142 8.58 -19.60 -8.81
C ILE A 142 8.97 -19.30 -7.37
N ASN A 143 9.05 -18.01 -7.03
CA ASN A 143 9.30 -17.53 -5.68
C ASN A 143 8.01 -16.92 -5.12
N ILE A 144 7.63 -17.26 -3.90
CA ILE A 144 6.37 -16.84 -3.28
C ILE A 144 6.68 -16.14 -1.96
N ILE A 145 5.99 -15.04 -1.68
CA ILE A 145 5.95 -14.38 -0.39
C ILE A 145 4.55 -14.61 0.20
N PRO A 146 4.36 -15.58 1.09
CA PRO A 146 3.05 -15.88 1.66
C PRO A 146 2.59 -14.81 2.64
N ASN A 147 1.27 -14.57 2.67
CA ASN A 147 0.60 -13.80 3.73
C ASN A 147 -0.20 -14.75 4.64
N THR A 148 -0.97 -15.63 4.01
CA THR A 148 -1.65 -16.77 4.63
C THR A 148 -1.44 -17.99 3.75
N GLU A 149 -2.01 -19.15 4.11
CA GLU A 149 -1.96 -20.35 3.27
C GLU A 149 -2.62 -20.13 1.89
N GLU A 150 -3.64 -19.26 1.82
CA GLU A 150 -4.43 -19.02 0.61
C GLU A 150 -4.10 -17.70 -0.11
N LYS A 151 -3.47 -16.74 0.59
CA LYS A 151 -3.17 -15.40 0.07
C LYS A 151 -1.67 -15.14 0.04
N TYR A 152 -1.18 -14.66 -1.09
CA TYR A 152 0.22 -14.27 -1.27
C TYR A 152 0.37 -12.75 -1.27
N ILE A 153 1.41 -12.23 -0.62
CA ILE A 153 1.79 -10.81 -0.72
C ILE A 153 2.26 -10.52 -2.16
N SER A 154 3.09 -11.42 -2.70
CA SER A 154 3.62 -11.36 -4.06
C SER A 154 4.15 -12.72 -4.46
N PHE A 155 4.22 -12.97 -5.77
CA PHE A 155 4.96 -14.09 -6.34
C PHE A 155 5.75 -13.61 -7.55
N SER A 156 6.84 -14.30 -7.84
CA SER A 156 7.72 -14.00 -8.98
C SER A 156 8.01 -15.25 -9.78
N LYS A 157 8.01 -15.11 -11.11
CA LYS A 157 8.33 -16.18 -12.06
C LYS A 157 9.64 -15.88 -12.76
N SER A 158 10.62 -16.77 -12.63
CA SER A 158 11.86 -16.65 -13.39
C SER A 158 11.56 -16.85 -14.88
N VAL A 159 11.92 -15.86 -15.70
CA VAL A 159 11.84 -15.96 -17.17
C VAL A 159 13.19 -16.37 -17.75
N SER A 160 14.27 -16.11 -16.99
CA SER A 160 15.64 -16.54 -17.28
C SER A 160 16.48 -16.56 -15.99
N ASN A 161 17.72 -17.05 -16.06
CA ASN A 161 18.60 -17.21 -14.88
C ASN A 161 18.81 -15.93 -14.04
N ASP A 162 18.67 -14.75 -14.64
CA ASP A 162 18.95 -13.46 -14.00
C ASP A 162 17.80 -12.43 -14.18
N PHE A 163 16.62 -12.87 -14.60
CA PHE A 163 15.46 -11.99 -14.81
C PHE A 163 14.13 -12.67 -14.52
N GLN A 164 13.24 -11.99 -13.80
CA GLN A 164 11.94 -12.51 -13.36
C GLN A 164 10.78 -11.54 -13.61
N LEU A 165 9.59 -12.07 -13.83
CA LEU A 165 8.33 -11.32 -13.66
C LEU A 165 8.04 -11.25 -12.16
N ARG A 166 7.72 -10.07 -11.64
CA ARG A 166 7.33 -9.87 -10.24
C ARG A 166 5.90 -9.34 -10.20
N PHE A 167 4.98 -10.16 -9.73
CA PHE A 167 3.57 -9.81 -9.65
C PHE A 167 3.31 -9.05 -8.34
N LEU A 168 2.76 -7.84 -8.47
CA LEU A 168 2.54 -6.89 -7.38
C LEU A 168 1.08 -6.49 -7.33
N ASP A 169 0.60 -6.25 -6.11
CA ASP A 169 -0.76 -5.83 -5.84
C ASP A 169 -0.79 -4.33 -5.53
N SER A 170 -1.28 -3.52 -6.45
CA SER A 170 -1.43 -2.07 -6.27
C SER A 170 -2.34 -1.70 -5.10
N PHE A 171 -3.26 -2.59 -4.68
CA PHE A 171 -4.09 -2.38 -3.50
C PHE A 171 -3.27 -2.37 -2.19
N LYS A 172 -2.12 -3.06 -2.17
CA LYS A 172 -1.15 -3.00 -1.05
C LYS A 172 -0.37 -1.68 -1.02
N PHE A 173 -0.52 -0.83 -2.04
CA PHE A 173 0.01 0.52 -2.09
C PHE A 173 -1.06 1.58 -1.83
N MET A 174 -2.25 1.37 -2.41
CA MET A 174 -3.39 2.28 -2.37
C MET A 174 -4.65 1.48 -1.99
N PRO A 175 -4.96 1.32 -0.69
CA PRO A 175 -5.99 0.41 -0.19
C PRO A 175 -7.41 0.98 -0.33
N SER A 176 -7.83 1.24 -1.57
CA SER A 176 -9.17 1.68 -1.94
C SER A 176 -9.53 1.14 -3.31
N SER A 177 -10.82 1.15 -3.68
CA SER A 177 -11.25 0.69 -5.00
C SER A 177 -10.67 1.58 -6.11
N LEU A 178 -10.40 1.00 -7.28
CA LEU A 178 -9.98 1.75 -8.45
C LEU A 178 -10.94 2.92 -8.75
N GLU A 179 -12.25 2.71 -8.59
CA GLU A 179 -13.26 3.74 -8.79
C GLU A 179 -13.10 4.94 -7.86
N ASN A 180 -12.74 4.72 -6.60
CA ASN A 180 -12.51 5.80 -5.65
C ASN A 180 -11.15 6.48 -5.90
N LEU A 181 -10.14 5.71 -6.31
CA LEU A 181 -8.80 6.24 -6.58
C LEU A 181 -8.76 7.10 -7.85
N ILE A 182 -9.44 6.73 -8.93
CA ILE A 182 -9.46 7.55 -10.15
C ILE A 182 -10.15 8.91 -9.93
N LYS A 183 -11.08 9.03 -8.97
CA LYS A 183 -11.73 10.30 -8.59
C LYS A 183 -10.74 11.30 -7.99
N THR A 184 -9.57 10.85 -7.52
CA THR A 184 -8.54 11.75 -6.98
C THR A 184 -7.65 12.36 -8.06
N LEU A 185 -7.70 11.83 -9.29
CA LEU A 185 -6.91 12.33 -10.42
C LEU A 185 -7.63 13.48 -11.12
N LYS A 186 -6.85 14.48 -11.55
CA LYS A 186 -7.31 15.55 -12.42
C LYS A 186 -7.32 15.08 -13.88
N LYS A 187 -8.14 15.72 -14.71
CA LYS A 187 -8.27 15.38 -16.13
C LYS A 187 -6.94 15.43 -16.88
N ASP A 188 -5.99 16.29 -16.50
CA ASP A 188 -4.64 16.38 -17.08
C ASP A 188 -3.70 15.23 -16.70
N GLU A 189 -3.99 14.51 -15.62
CA GLU A 189 -3.17 13.42 -15.09
C GLU A 189 -3.44 12.07 -15.79
N PHE A 190 -4.50 11.97 -16.61
CA PHE A 190 -4.86 10.81 -17.42
C PHE A 190 -4.08 10.77 -18.75
N LYS A 191 -2.75 10.62 -18.67
CA LYS A 191 -1.84 10.63 -19.81
C LYS A 191 -2.13 9.48 -20.79
N TYR A 192 -2.21 8.25 -20.29
CA TYR A 192 -2.34 7.05 -21.12
C TYR A 192 -3.76 6.90 -21.68
N MET A 193 -4.79 7.28 -20.92
CA MET A 193 -6.15 7.36 -21.47
C MET A 193 -6.22 8.32 -22.67
N LYS A 194 -5.62 9.51 -22.57
CA LYS A 194 -5.57 10.49 -23.67
C LYS A 194 -4.74 10.06 -24.86
N GLN A 195 -3.77 9.18 -24.64
CA GLN A 195 -2.96 8.63 -25.73
C GLN A 195 -3.76 7.67 -26.62
N TYR A 196 -4.74 6.96 -26.04
CA TYR A 196 -5.46 5.88 -26.73
C TYR A 196 -6.93 6.19 -27.05
N PHE A 197 -7.49 7.27 -26.51
CA PHE A 197 -8.87 7.66 -26.73
C PHE A 197 -8.99 9.13 -27.13
N ASP A 198 -9.87 9.39 -28.10
CA ASP A 198 -10.14 10.73 -28.60
C ASP A 198 -10.72 11.64 -27.51
N SER A 199 -10.38 12.92 -27.60
CA SER A 199 -10.77 13.95 -26.62
C SER A 199 -12.28 14.10 -26.42
N GLU A 200 -13.09 13.77 -27.43
CA GLU A 200 -14.56 13.84 -27.34
C GLU A 200 -15.19 12.65 -26.61
N LYS A 201 -14.52 11.49 -26.62
CA LYS A 201 -15.06 10.24 -26.05
C LYS A 201 -14.42 9.88 -24.71
N ILE A 202 -13.25 10.45 -24.40
CA ILE A 202 -12.50 10.11 -23.18
C ILE A 202 -13.29 10.39 -21.91
N ASP A 203 -14.13 11.42 -21.87
CA ASP A 203 -14.90 11.78 -20.67
C ASP A 203 -15.89 10.69 -20.25
N LEU A 204 -16.30 9.83 -21.17
CA LEU A 204 -17.09 8.64 -20.84
C LEU A 204 -16.25 7.56 -20.15
N LEU A 205 -14.94 7.54 -20.35
CA LEU A 205 -14.03 6.49 -19.86
C LEU A 205 -13.22 6.91 -18.62
N LEU A 206 -13.29 8.17 -18.18
CA LEU A 206 -12.64 8.66 -16.95
C LEU A 206 -13.37 8.24 -15.65
N ARG A 207 -13.98 7.06 -15.68
CA ARG A 207 -14.63 6.41 -14.55
C ARG A 207 -14.53 4.90 -14.72
N LYS A 208 -14.77 4.14 -13.65
CA LYS A 208 -14.85 2.68 -13.75
C LYS A 208 -16.01 2.31 -14.68
N GLY A 209 -15.74 1.38 -15.61
CA GLY A 209 -16.74 0.88 -16.54
C GLY A 209 -17.84 0.08 -15.84
N VAL A 210 -18.97 -0.10 -16.51
CA VAL A 210 -20.10 -0.90 -16.02
C VAL A 210 -20.13 -2.20 -16.82
N PHE A 211 -20.10 -3.35 -16.16
CA PHE A 211 -20.01 -4.64 -16.85
C PHE A 211 -21.02 -5.66 -16.29
N PRO A 212 -21.76 -6.39 -17.14
CA PRO A 212 -22.73 -7.37 -16.69
C PRO A 212 -22.05 -8.71 -16.40
N TYR A 213 -21.32 -8.83 -15.29
CA TYR A 213 -20.50 -10.01 -14.98
C TYR A 213 -21.32 -11.32 -15.02
N ASP A 214 -22.48 -11.35 -14.37
CA ASP A 214 -23.30 -12.56 -14.24
C ASP A 214 -24.02 -12.93 -15.55
N TYR A 215 -24.10 -12.01 -16.51
CA TYR A 215 -24.61 -12.31 -17.86
C TYR A 215 -23.61 -13.13 -18.69
N PHE A 216 -22.30 -13.00 -18.41
CA PHE A 216 -21.23 -13.70 -19.12
C PHE A 216 -21.02 -15.12 -18.57
N ASP A 217 -22.01 -15.98 -18.76
CA ASP A 217 -21.98 -17.40 -18.39
C ASP A 217 -21.25 -18.30 -19.41
N SER A 218 -20.93 -17.77 -20.59
CA SER A 218 -20.32 -18.51 -21.70
C SER A 218 -19.58 -17.58 -22.67
N PHE A 219 -18.55 -18.10 -23.33
CA PHE A 219 -17.76 -17.34 -24.31
C PHE A 219 -18.61 -16.86 -25.51
N GLU A 220 -19.66 -17.60 -25.85
CA GLU A 220 -20.58 -17.28 -26.94
C GLU A 220 -21.30 -15.93 -26.74
N LYS A 221 -21.49 -15.48 -25.50
CA LYS A 221 -22.05 -14.16 -25.17
C LYS A 221 -21.25 -13.01 -25.77
N CYS A 222 -19.97 -13.20 -26.07
CA CYS A 222 -19.17 -12.20 -26.77
C CYS A 222 -19.71 -11.86 -28.17
N LYS A 223 -20.54 -12.74 -28.77
CA LYS A 223 -21.13 -12.54 -30.10
C LYS A 223 -22.45 -11.78 -30.05
N ASP A 224 -23.04 -11.59 -28.87
CA ASP A 224 -24.29 -10.85 -28.71
C ASP A 224 -24.12 -9.40 -29.17
N SER A 225 -25.02 -8.93 -30.02
CA SER A 225 -24.90 -7.64 -30.72
C SER A 225 -25.40 -6.43 -29.93
N CYS A 226 -25.93 -6.63 -28.73
CA CYS A 226 -26.46 -5.57 -27.88
C CYS A 226 -26.21 -5.85 -26.40
N LEU A 227 -26.29 -4.78 -25.59
CA LEU A 227 -26.27 -4.90 -24.14
C LEU A 227 -27.52 -5.66 -23.66
N PRO A 228 -27.37 -6.55 -22.66
CA PRO A 228 -28.51 -7.25 -22.09
C PRO A 228 -29.38 -6.25 -21.29
N PRO A 229 -30.65 -6.60 -20.98
CA PRO A 229 -31.51 -5.75 -20.16
C PRO A 229 -30.89 -5.44 -18.79
N ILE A 230 -31.27 -4.30 -18.18
CA ILE A 230 -30.77 -3.87 -16.86
C ILE A 230 -30.87 -4.94 -15.77
N SER A 231 -31.90 -5.81 -15.84
CA SER A 231 -32.07 -6.93 -14.89
C SER A 231 -30.95 -7.98 -14.94
N LYS A 232 -30.15 -8.01 -16.02
CA LYS A 232 -28.98 -8.88 -16.20
C LYS A 232 -27.67 -8.24 -15.76
N PHE A 233 -27.73 -7.05 -15.17
CA PHE A 233 -26.61 -6.40 -14.49
C PHE A 233 -26.68 -6.55 -12.96
N TYR A 234 -27.65 -7.31 -12.43
CA TYR A 234 -27.65 -7.67 -11.03
C TYR A 234 -26.32 -8.35 -10.68
N ASN A 235 -25.74 -7.99 -9.54
CA ASN A 235 -24.49 -8.55 -9.05
C ASN A 235 -24.83 -9.53 -7.92
N GLU A 236 -24.75 -10.83 -8.20
CA GLU A 236 -25.04 -11.90 -7.24
C GLU A 236 -24.03 -11.94 -6.10
N LEU A 237 -22.77 -11.54 -6.31
CA LEU A 237 -21.74 -11.49 -5.27
C LEU A 237 -22.03 -10.44 -4.19
N ASN A 238 -22.61 -9.31 -4.57
CA ASN A 238 -22.94 -8.22 -3.65
C ASN A 238 -24.43 -8.14 -3.31
N GLU A 239 -25.27 -8.97 -3.94
CA GLU A 239 -26.73 -8.92 -3.86
C GLU A 239 -27.31 -7.52 -4.19
N GLU A 240 -26.75 -6.87 -5.20
CA GLU A 240 -27.06 -5.48 -5.55
C GLU A 240 -27.45 -5.32 -7.02
N ALA A 241 -28.51 -4.55 -7.28
CA ALA A 241 -28.85 -4.08 -8.61
C ALA A 241 -28.05 -2.81 -8.95
N ILE A 242 -27.68 -2.65 -10.22
CA ILE A 242 -27.05 -1.40 -10.68
C ILE A 242 -28.05 -0.24 -10.71
N SER A 243 -27.53 0.99 -10.67
CA SER A 243 -28.33 2.18 -10.87
C SER A 243 -28.79 2.31 -12.33
N VAL A 244 -29.92 2.99 -12.54
CA VAL A 244 -30.43 3.30 -13.90
C VAL A 244 -29.45 4.23 -14.62
N GLU A 245 -28.79 5.12 -13.89
CA GLU A 245 -27.76 6.03 -14.36
C GLU A 245 -26.55 5.28 -14.95
N ASP A 246 -26.09 4.24 -14.26
CA ASP A 246 -24.96 3.41 -14.69
C ASP A 246 -25.32 2.53 -15.90
N TYR A 247 -26.53 1.97 -15.92
CA TYR A 247 -27.02 1.26 -17.10
C TYR A 247 -27.08 2.17 -18.33
N ASN A 248 -27.67 3.36 -18.17
CA ASN A 248 -27.72 4.36 -19.23
C ASN A 248 -26.32 4.80 -19.68
N HIS A 249 -25.36 4.87 -18.75
CA HIS A 249 -23.96 5.13 -19.08
C HIS A 249 -23.35 4.01 -19.92
N ALA A 250 -23.56 2.74 -19.56
CA ALA A 250 -23.14 1.59 -20.37
C ALA A 250 -23.70 1.63 -21.80
N CYS A 251 -24.99 1.93 -21.95
CA CYS A 251 -25.62 2.11 -23.25
C CYS A 251 -24.99 3.25 -24.06
N ARG A 252 -24.68 4.39 -23.42
CA ARG A 252 -23.99 5.50 -24.09
C ARG A 252 -22.59 5.10 -24.56
N VAL A 253 -21.83 4.37 -23.74
CA VAL A 253 -20.49 3.87 -24.12
C VAL A 253 -20.60 2.92 -25.31
N PHE A 254 -21.49 1.93 -25.25
CA PHE A 254 -21.69 0.97 -26.34
C PHE A 254 -22.01 1.64 -27.68
N ASN A 255 -22.92 2.63 -27.65
CA ASN A 255 -23.33 3.36 -28.85
C ASN A 255 -22.25 4.34 -29.35
N GLN A 256 -21.64 5.14 -28.47
CA GLN A 256 -20.68 6.18 -28.87
C GLN A 256 -19.37 5.60 -29.43
N PHE A 257 -19.00 4.40 -28.98
CA PHE A 257 -17.84 3.67 -29.50
C PHE A 257 -18.18 2.79 -30.71
N ASN A 258 -19.45 2.79 -31.17
CA ASN A 258 -19.93 1.98 -32.30
C ASN A 258 -19.58 0.50 -32.16
N LEU A 259 -19.75 -0.05 -30.96
CA LEU A 259 -19.40 -1.44 -30.68
C LEU A 259 -20.42 -2.38 -31.30
N SER A 260 -19.95 -3.41 -31.98
CA SER A 260 -20.80 -4.33 -32.74
C SER A 260 -21.29 -5.51 -31.92
N ASN A 261 -20.58 -5.84 -30.83
CA ASN A 261 -20.87 -6.99 -29.99
C ASN A 261 -20.32 -6.81 -28.56
N LEU A 262 -20.77 -7.66 -27.65
CA LEU A 262 -20.33 -7.67 -26.26
C LEU A 262 -18.86 -8.06 -26.08
N GLY A 263 -18.27 -8.76 -27.05
CA GLY A 263 -16.83 -9.02 -27.08
C GLY A 263 -16.03 -7.71 -27.18
N GLU A 264 -16.36 -6.86 -28.15
CA GLU A 264 -15.73 -5.54 -28.30
C GLU A 264 -15.96 -4.64 -27.09
N TYR A 265 -17.13 -4.75 -26.44
CA TYR A 265 -17.40 -4.10 -25.16
C TYR A 265 -16.48 -4.60 -24.05
N CYS A 266 -16.28 -5.92 -23.95
CA CYS A 266 -15.33 -6.52 -23.02
C CYS A 266 -13.90 -6.04 -23.26
N ASP A 267 -13.46 -6.00 -24.52
CA ASP A 267 -12.12 -5.51 -24.91
C ASP A 267 -11.91 -4.05 -24.50
N LEU A 268 -12.90 -3.19 -24.75
CA LEU A 268 -12.88 -1.79 -24.34
C LEU A 268 -12.88 -1.64 -22.82
N TYR A 269 -13.68 -2.46 -22.12
CA TYR A 269 -13.77 -2.47 -20.66
C TYR A 269 -12.40 -2.81 -20.03
N VAL A 270 -11.79 -3.95 -20.42
CA VAL A 270 -10.50 -4.36 -19.83
C VAL A 270 -9.37 -3.41 -20.21
N LYS A 271 -9.40 -2.85 -21.42
CA LYS A 271 -8.41 -1.85 -21.87
C LYS A 271 -8.51 -0.57 -21.04
N THR A 272 -9.72 -0.07 -20.81
CA THR A 272 -9.97 1.12 -19.99
C THR A 272 -9.51 0.91 -18.55
N ASP A 273 -9.88 -0.21 -17.92
CA ASP A 273 -9.47 -0.51 -16.53
C ASP A 273 -7.94 -0.56 -16.38
N VAL A 274 -7.23 -1.17 -17.32
CA VAL A 274 -5.75 -1.23 -17.32
C VAL A 274 -5.12 0.14 -17.51
N LEU A 275 -5.63 0.95 -18.43
CA LEU A 275 -5.09 2.28 -18.69
C LEU A 275 -5.37 3.25 -17.52
N LEU A 276 -6.55 3.18 -16.90
CA LEU A 276 -6.89 3.91 -15.69
C LEU A 276 -5.94 3.54 -14.54
N LEU A 277 -5.70 2.24 -14.31
CA LEU A 277 -4.75 1.79 -13.30
C LEU A 277 -3.32 2.25 -13.62
N THR A 278 -2.93 2.26 -14.90
CA THR A 278 -1.61 2.74 -15.32
C THR A 278 -1.44 4.23 -15.01
N ASP A 279 -2.42 5.06 -15.39
CA ASP A 279 -2.39 6.51 -15.10
C ASP A 279 -2.33 6.75 -13.59
N LEU A 280 -3.16 6.06 -12.81
CA LEU A 280 -3.17 6.16 -11.36
C LEU A 280 -1.82 5.78 -10.75
N PHE A 281 -1.28 4.61 -11.08
CA PHE A 281 -0.06 4.10 -10.47
C PHE A 281 1.18 4.90 -10.90
N GLU A 282 1.23 5.39 -12.14
CA GLU A 282 2.35 6.24 -12.60
C GLU A 282 2.31 7.63 -11.95
N ASN A 283 1.12 8.19 -11.67
CA ASN A 283 1.00 9.40 -10.86
C ASN A 283 1.46 9.16 -9.41
N PHE A 284 1.03 8.06 -8.78
CA PHE A 284 1.52 7.65 -7.46
C PHE A 284 3.05 7.49 -7.45
N ARG A 285 3.61 6.78 -8.43
CA ARG A 285 5.04 6.59 -8.63
C ARG A 285 5.80 7.90 -8.76
N LYS A 286 5.29 8.83 -9.56
CA LYS A 286 5.85 10.18 -9.72
C LYS A 286 5.89 10.92 -8.38
N ILE A 287 4.80 10.90 -7.61
CA ILE A 287 4.74 11.54 -6.28
C ILE A 287 5.76 10.91 -5.33
N CYS A 288 5.89 9.58 -5.31
CA CYS A 288 6.85 8.89 -4.45
C CYS A 288 8.30 9.25 -4.78
N ILE A 289 8.66 9.24 -6.08
CA ILE A 289 10.01 9.62 -6.51
C ILE A 289 10.29 11.09 -6.18
N GLN A 290 9.32 11.99 -6.35
CA GLN A 290 9.50 13.40 -6.05
C GLN A 290 9.66 13.66 -4.53
N THR A 291 8.81 13.03 -3.71
CA THR A 291 8.69 13.28 -2.26
C THR A 291 9.69 12.49 -1.43
N TYR A 292 9.88 11.21 -1.77
CA TYR A 292 10.68 10.25 -0.98
C TYR A 292 11.98 9.86 -1.68
N LYS A 293 12.19 10.20 -2.95
CA LYS A 293 13.35 9.76 -3.76
C LYS A 293 13.44 8.24 -3.93
N LEU A 294 12.33 7.54 -3.70
CA LEU A 294 12.20 6.09 -3.80
C LEU A 294 11.14 5.75 -4.85
N ASP A 295 11.43 4.72 -5.65
CA ASP A 295 10.52 4.24 -6.68
C ASP A 295 9.68 3.06 -6.11
N PRO A 296 8.35 3.21 -5.97
CA PRO A 296 7.48 2.17 -5.40
C PRO A 296 7.55 0.83 -6.15
N CYS A 297 7.97 0.82 -7.43
CA CYS A 297 8.14 -0.40 -8.21
C CYS A 297 9.21 -1.37 -7.65
N TRP A 298 10.06 -0.92 -6.72
CA TRP A 298 11.03 -1.78 -6.03
C TRP A 298 10.48 -2.49 -4.80
N TYR A 299 9.31 -2.07 -4.33
CA TYR A 299 8.72 -2.53 -3.09
C TYR A 299 7.59 -3.52 -3.35
N PHE A 300 7.23 -4.27 -2.31
CA PHE A 300 6.07 -5.17 -2.35
C PHE A 300 4.80 -4.51 -1.78
N THR A 301 4.95 -3.53 -0.88
CA THR A 301 3.84 -2.93 -0.11
C THR A 301 4.17 -1.49 0.30
N ILE A 302 3.14 -0.69 0.65
CA ILE A 302 3.32 0.68 1.18
C ILE A 302 4.06 0.74 2.53
N PRO A 303 3.89 -0.20 3.49
CA PRO A 303 4.65 -0.13 4.74
C PRO A 303 6.15 -0.30 4.52
N ALA A 304 6.58 -1.17 3.61
CA ALA A 304 7.99 -1.34 3.26
C ALA A 304 8.58 -0.06 2.63
N LEU A 305 7.84 0.56 1.69
CA LEU A 305 8.23 1.85 1.12
C LEU A 305 8.29 2.95 2.18
N SER A 306 7.33 2.97 3.11
CA SER A 306 7.24 3.97 4.18
C SER A 306 8.40 3.83 5.18
N TRP A 307 8.77 2.59 5.50
CA TRP A 307 9.91 2.29 6.36
C TRP A 307 11.22 2.80 5.76
N ASP A 308 11.51 2.47 4.51
CA ASP A 308 12.70 2.96 3.82
C ASP A 308 12.67 4.47 3.61
N SER A 309 11.50 5.05 3.36
CA SER A 309 11.33 6.50 3.28
C SER A 309 11.68 7.18 4.60
N MET A 310 11.28 6.59 5.73
CA MET A 310 11.60 7.05 7.07
C MET A 310 13.10 6.97 7.33
N LEU A 311 13.74 5.83 7.05
CA LEU A 311 15.19 5.65 7.21
C LEU A 311 15.98 6.63 6.32
N LEU A 312 15.54 6.81 5.08
CA LEU A 312 16.21 7.73 4.14
C LEU A 312 16.09 9.19 4.59
N LYS A 313 14.95 9.62 5.13
CA LYS A 313 14.73 11.00 5.56
C LYS A 313 15.39 11.32 6.89
N THR A 314 15.26 10.44 7.87
CA THR A 314 15.74 10.67 9.25
C THR A 314 17.21 10.32 9.42
N LYS A 315 17.74 9.40 8.59
CA LYS A 315 19.07 8.79 8.74
C LYS A 315 19.27 8.12 10.12
N VAL A 316 18.18 7.78 10.79
CA VAL A 316 18.24 7.09 12.08
C VAL A 316 18.85 5.70 11.91
N ALA A 317 19.66 5.29 12.88
CA ALA A 317 20.15 3.93 13.00
C ALA A 317 19.35 3.23 14.10
N ILE A 318 18.55 2.23 13.71
CA ILE A 318 17.77 1.42 14.63
C ILE A 318 18.52 0.10 14.79
N GLU A 319 18.89 -0.22 16.02
CA GLU A 319 19.50 -1.50 16.36
C GLU A 319 18.44 -2.60 16.42
N LEU A 320 18.79 -3.79 15.94
CA LEU A 320 17.96 -4.98 16.07
C LEU A 320 18.34 -5.71 17.35
N PHE A 321 17.34 -6.24 18.06
CA PHE A 321 17.60 -7.15 19.18
C PHE A 321 18.35 -8.39 18.68
N THR A 322 19.48 -8.67 19.33
CA THR A 322 20.28 -9.89 19.08
C THR A 322 20.10 -10.93 20.19
N ASP A 323 19.63 -10.50 21.36
CA ASP A 323 19.22 -11.36 22.47
C ASP A 323 17.73 -11.74 22.32
N TYR A 324 17.46 -13.05 22.33
CA TYR A 324 16.11 -13.60 22.22
C TYR A 324 15.23 -13.25 23.42
N ASP A 325 15.81 -13.21 24.63
CA ASP A 325 15.06 -12.91 25.85
C ASP A 325 14.64 -11.44 25.89
N MET A 326 15.48 -10.53 25.37
CA MET A 326 15.10 -9.12 25.20
C MET A 326 13.94 -8.97 24.23
N LEU A 327 13.95 -9.71 23.12
CA LEU A 327 12.85 -9.67 22.15
C LEU A 327 11.54 -10.10 22.81
N LEU A 328 11.53 -11.24 23.51
CA LEU A 328 10.33 -11.72 24.23
C LEU A 328 9.86 -10.73 25.30
N PHE A 329 10.79 -10.12 26.03
CA PHE A 329 10.48 -9.11 27.03
C PHE A 329 9.76 -7.91 26.42
N ILE A 330 10.27 -7.39 25.29
CA ILE A 330 9.65 -6.28 24.57
C ILE A 330 8.28 -6.67 24.00
N GLU A 331 8.17 -7.85 23.38
CA GLU A 331 6.89 -8.36 22.85
C GLU A 331 5.83 -8.47 23.96
N ASN A 332 6.22 -8.94 25.15
CA ASN A 332 5.35 -8.99 26.33
C ASN A 332 4.88 -7.61 26.82
N GLY A 333 5.60 -6.54 26.47
CA GLY A 333 5.23 -5.14 26.76
C GLY A 333 4.38 -4.46 25.68
N VAL A 334 4.25 -5.05 24.48
CA VAL A 334 3.48 -4.45 23.38
C VAL A 334 1.98 -4.48 23.70
N ARG A 335 1.32 -3.33 23.56
CA ARG A 335 -0.14 -3.17 23.72
C ARG A 335 -0.73 -2.49 22.48
N GLY A 336 -1.95 -2.86 22.14
CA GLY A 336 -2.73 -2.21 21.08
C GLY A 336 -3.35 -0.89 21.54
N GLY A 337 -4.17 -0.29 20.67
CA GLY A 337 -5.01 0.85 21.07
C GLY A 337 -6.14 0.41 22.01
N ILE A 338 -6.39 1.19 23.05
CA ILE A 338 -7.51 0.95 23.97
C ILE A 338 -8.81 1.29 23.24
N SER A 339 -9.76 0.36 23.23
CA SER A 339 -11.12 0.59 22.75
C SER A 339 -12.10 0.21 23.85
N GLN A 340 -12.77 1.22 24.40
CA GLN A 340 -13.63 1.09 25.58
C GLN A 340 -15.00 1.73 25.32
N CYS A 341 -16.06 1.06 25.76
CA CYS A 341 -17.42 1.59 25.74
C CYS A 341 -17.89 1.81 27.18
N CYS A 342 -17.79 3.04 27.68
CA CYS A 342 -18.11 3.37 29.08
C CYS A 342 -19.62 3.54 29.31
N ASN A 343 -20.36 3.92 28.26
CA ASN A 343 -21.82 4.01 28.29
C ASN A 343 -22.43 3.21 27.13
N ARG A 344 -23.36 2.31 27.45
CA ARG A 344 -23.98 1.38 26.48
C ARG A 344 -24.80 2.09 25.41
N TYR A 345 -25.42 3.22 25.74
CA TYR A 345 -26.24 3.97 24.81
C TYR A 345 -26.34 5.45 25.20
N ALA A 346 -26.16 6.32 24.21
CA ALA A 346 -26.41 7.74 24.32
C ALA A 346 -27.03 8.26 23.02
N ILE A 347 -28.01 9.15 23.15
CA ILE A 347 -28.63 9.85 22.03
C ILE A 347 -28.59 11.35 22.30
N ALA A 348 -28.24 12.13 21.27
CA ALA A 348 -28.29 13.58 21.36
C ALA A 348 -29.75 14.05 21.41
N ASN A 349 -30.06 14.97 22.32
CA ASN A 349 -31.35 15.64 22.39
C ASN A 349 -31.09 17.15 22.51
N ASN A 350 -31.00 17.86 21.40
CA ASN A 350 -30.81 19.29 21.40
C ASN A 350 -31.50 19.92 20.18
N LYS A 351 -31.69 21.25 20.23
CA LYS A 351 -32.45 22.02 19.24
C LYS A 351 -31.99 21.89 17.78
N TYR A 352 -30.82 21.31 17.51
CA TYR A 352 -30.31 21.08 16.15
C TYR A 352 -30.70 19.71 15.59
N MET A 353 -31.29 18.82 16.39
CA MET A 353 -31.70 17.47 15.98
C MET A 353 -33.12 17.50 15.37
N PRO A 354 -33.38 16.74 14.28
CA PRO A 354 -34.71 16.67 13.66
C PRO A 354 -35.81 16.15 14.61
N ASN A 355 -35.43 15.35 15.61
CA ASN A 355 -36.29 14.68 16.58
C ASN A 355 -36.12 15.26 18.01
N PHE A 356 -35.78 16.55 18.12
CA PHE A 356 -35.64 17.22 19.42
C PHE A 356 -36.96 17.19 20.22
N ASN A 357 -36.88 16.74 21.47
CA ASN A 357 -37.98 16.79 22.41
C ASN A 357 -37.67 17.78 23.54
N PRO A 358 -38.42 18.89 23.68
CA PRO A 358 -38.20 19.88 24.74
C PRO A 358 -38.53 19.34 26.14
N ASP A 359 -39.31 18.26 26.25
CA ASP A 359 -39.66 17.64 27.54
C ASP A 359 -38.55 16.70 28.05
N ASP A 360 -37.60 16.32 27.19
CA ASP A 360 -36.46 15.49 27.54
C ASP A 360 -35.22 16.32 27.90
N GLU A 361 -34.28 15.71 28.64
CA GLU A 361 -33.00 16.32 29.01
C GLU A 361 -32.20 16.78 27.79
N ILE A 362 -31.68 18.01 27.81
CA ILE A 362 -30.85 18.54 26.73
C ILE A 362 -29.49 17.85 26.72
N LYS A 363 -29.20 17.08 25.66
CA LYS A 363 -27.97 16.29 25.48
C LYS A 363 -27.24 16.66 24.19
N TYR A 364 -25.95 16.92 24.32
CA TYR A 364 -25.03 17.07 23.20
C TYR A 364 -24.05 15.90 23.16
N LEU A 365 -23.72 15.45 21.95
CA LEU A 365 -22.63 14.49 21.73
C LEU A 365 -21.49 15.24 21.06
N MET A 366 -20.28 15.04 21.58
CA MET A 366 -19.06 15.65 21.06
C MET A 366 -18.14 14.56 20.51
N TYR A 367 -17.74 14.71 19.25
CA TYR A 367 -16.74 13.86 18.63
C TYR A 367 -15.37 14.55 18.71
N LEU A 368 -14.41 13.90 19.36
CA LEU A 368 -13.03 14.36 19.48
C LEU A 368 -12.12 13.32 18.83
N ASP A 369 -11.24 13.78 17.95
CA ASP A 369 -10.29 12.94 17.24
C ASP A 369 -8.90 13.57 17.26
N ALA A 370 -7.89 12.75 17.58
CA ALA A 370 -6.51 13.19 17.66
C ALA A 370 -5.85 13.09 16.27
N ASN A 371 -5.57 14.24 15.68
CA ASN A 371 -4.85 14.32 14.41
C ASN A 371 -3.46 13.67 14.52
N ASN A 372 -3.22 12.60 13.76
CA ASN A 372 -1.92 11.90 13.69
C ASN A 372 -1.37 11.45 15.06
N LEU A 373 -2.21 10.73 15.83
CA LEU A 373 -1.87 10.24 17.18
C LEU A 373 -0.52 9.50 17.23
N TYR A 374 -0.30 8.52 16.35
CA TYR A 374 0.97 7.78 16.30
C TYR A 374 2.15 8.64 15.85
N GLY A 375 1.95 9.60 14.94
CA GLY A 375 2.99 10.54 14.55
C GLY A 375 3.45 11.44 15.70
N TYR A 376 2.51 11.88 16.55
CA TYR A 376 2.84 12.59 17.78
C TYR A 376 3.61 11.70 18.77
N ALA A 377 3.21 10.44 18.93
CA ALA A 377 3.93 9.49 19.78
C ALA A 377 5.35 9.23 19.25
N MET A 378 5.50 9.09 17.94
CA MET A 378 6.80 8.89 17.27
C MET A 378 7.69 10.14 17.29
N SER A 379 7.17 11.31 17.63
CA SER A 379 7.98 12.52 17.79
C SER A 379 8.58 12.67 19.20
N LYS A 380 8.34 11.69 20.08
CA LYS A 380 8.93 11.64 21.43
C LYS A 380 10.31 10.99 21.41
N TYR A 381 11.04 11.12 22.50
CA TYR A 381 12.29 10.38 22.70
C TYR A 381 11.97 8.90 22.84
N LEU A 382 12.39 8.10 21.87
CA LEU A 382 12.12 6.67 21.77
C LEU A 382 13.44 5.89 21.82
N PRO A 383 13.42 4.64 22.32
CA PRO A 383 14.61 3.80 22.33
C PRO A 383 14.97 3.37 20.91
N LEU A 384 16.24 3.53 20.53
CA LEU A 384 16.73 3.26 19.17
C LEU A 384 17.86 2.23 19.11
N LYS A 385 18.71 2.18 20.14
CA LYS A 385 19.96 1.39 20.17
C LYS A 385 20.57 1.35 21.57
N ASP A 386 21.70 0.67 21.68
CA ASP A 386 22.52 0.45 22.87
C ASP A 386 21.73 -0.31 23.96
N PHE A 387 20.97 -1.32 23.51
CA PHE A 387 20.12 -2.15 24.37
C PHE A 387 20.96 -3.08 25.24
N VAL A 388 20.81 -2.94 26.56
CA VAL A 388 21.49 -3.79 27.55
C VAL A 388 20.56 -4.13 28.70
N TRP A 389 20.69 -5.35 29.24
CA TRP A 389 20.07 -5.69 30.52
C TRP A 389 20.70 -4.84 31.62
N SER A 390 19.87 -4.37 32.55
CA SER A 390 20.33 -3.60 33.70
C SER A 390 19.99 -4.35 34.98
N ASP A 391 21.00 -4.61 35.79
CA ASP A 391 20.85 -5.17 37.15
C ASP A 391 20.46 -4.09 38.19
N ASN A 392 20.19 -2.86 37.73
CA ASN A 392 19.86 -1.76 38.62
C ASN A 392 18.43 -1.89 39.15
N ASN A 393 18.30 -2.07 40.46
CA ASN A 393 17.02 -1.98 41.16
C ASN A 393 16.63 -0.51 41.35
N LEU A 394 15.88 0.04 40.40
CA LEU A 394 15.36 1.42 40.46
C LEU A 394 14.17 1.50 41.42
N THR A 395 14.16 2.51 42.29
CA THR A 395 13.00 2.83 43.11
C THR A 395 11.97 3.65 42.32
N THR A 396 10.74 3.73 42.81
CA THR A 396 9.69 4.60 42.25
C THR A 396 10.16 6.06 42.13
N GLN A 397 10.92 6.55 43.13
CA GLN A 397 11.43 7.92 43.12
C GLN A 397 12.50 8.12 42.04
N ASP A 398 13.36 7.12 41.82
CA ASP A 398 14.35 7.17 40.74
C ASP A 398 13.64 7.29 39.39
N ILE A 399 12.60 6.48 39.16
CA ILE A 399 11.82 6.48 37.92
C ILE A 399 11.14 7.82 37.67
N LEU A 400 10.52 8.41 38.70
CA LEU A 400 9.86 9.72 38.61
C LEU A 400 10.84 10.86 38.29
N ASN A 401 12.11 10.72 38.69
CA ASN A 401 13.15 11.74 38.48
C ASN A 401 13.83 11.66 37.10
N ILE A 402 13.68 10.56 36.36
CA ILE A 402 14.23 10.44 35.00
C ILE A 402 13.60 11.53 34.12
N SER A 403 14.32 12.13 33.18
CA SER A 403 13.70 13.05 32.20
C SER A 403 13.05 12.26 31.06
N ASP A 404 11.88 12.68 30.56
CA ASP A 404 11.27 12.11 29.34
C ASP A 404 12.08 12.41 28.07
N GLU A 405 13.07 13.30 28.16
CA GLU A 405 14.02 13.66 27.10
C GLU A 405 15.44 13.15 27.40
N SER A 406 15.56 12.19 28.32
CA SER A 406 16.84 11.56 28.67
C SER A 406 17.41 10.77 27.49
N ASP A 407 18.74 10.83 27.30
CA ASP A 407 19.45 10.01 26.31
C ASP A 407 19.40 8.50 26.66
N VAL A 408 19.16 8.18 27.94
CA VAL A 408 19.00 6.81 28.45
C VAL A 408 17.59 6.65 29.02
N GLY A 409 16.87 5.64 28.54
CA GLY A 409 15.54 5.26 29.01
C GLY A 409 15.48 3.82 29.51
N TYR A 410 14.38 3.45 30.14
CA TYR A 410 14.17 2.13 30.73
C TYR A 410 12.85 1.51 30.29
N ILE A 411 12.88 0.21 30.03
CA ILE A 411 11.69 -0.63 29.92
C ILE A 411 11.76 -1.59 31.10
N LEU A 412 10.71 -1.59 31.92
CA LEU A 412 10.71 -2.17 33.25
C LEU A 412 9.69 -3.30 33.30
N GLU A 413 9.99 -4.35 34.06
CA GLU A 413 9.02 -5.32 34.54
C GLU A 413 8.70 -4.97 36.00
N VAL A 414 7.43 -4.73 36.29
CA VAL A 414 6.98 -4.29 37.62
C VAL A 414 5.70 -4.99 38.04
N ASP A 415 5.50 -5.13 39.35
CA ASP A 415 4.20 -5.45 39.91
C ASP A 415 3.47 -4.13 40.24
N LEU A 416 2.20 -4.04 39.85
CA LEU A 416 1.36 -2.86 40.04
C LEU A 416 0.15 -3.24 40.90
N ASP A 417 0.06 -2.67 42.09
CA ASP A 417 -1.17 -2.70 42.87
C ASP A 417 -2.16 -1.66 42.34
N TYR A 418 -3.46 -1.98 42.42
CA TYR A 418 -4.55 -1.06 42.05
C TYR A 418 -5.38 -0.73 43.30
N PRO A 419 -5.16 0.42 43.95
CA PRO A 419 -5.86 0.79 45.17
C PRO A 419 -7.40 0.88 44.99
N PRO A 420 -8.20 0.29 45.90
CA PRO A 420 -9.67 0.32 45.81
C PRO A 420 -10.29 1.73 45.77
N ASP A 421 -9.64 2.71 46.40
CA ASP A 421 -10.08 4.12 46.42
C ASP A 421 -10.02 4.80 45.04
N LEU A 422 -9.31 4.21 44.07
CA LEU A 422 -9.24 4.71 42.70
C LEU A 422 -10.27 4.07 41.76
N HIS A 423 -11.00 3.03 42.21
CA HIS A 423 -11.88 2.25 41.34
C HIS A 423 -13.00 3.09 40.72
N ASP A 424 -13.64 3.95 41.52
CA ASP A 424 -14.71 4.82 41.03
C ASP A 424 -14.18 5.88 40.06
N LYS A 425 -12.98 6.41 40.32
CA LYS A 425 -12.35 7.44 39.48
C LYS A 425 -11.88 6.87 38.13
N HIS A 426 -11.41 5.64 38.13
CA HIS A 426 -10.82 4.99 36.95
C HIS A 426 -11.79 3.99 36.29
N SER A 427 -13.06 3.94 36.69
CA SER A 427 -14.04 2.96 36.18
C SER A 427 -14.20 3.01 34.66
N ASP A 428 -14.13 4.22 34.09
CA ASP A 428 -14.30 4.44 32.65
C ASP A 428 -13.04 4.12 31.86
N PHE A 429 -11.86 4.38 32.42
CA PHE A 429 -10.57 4.13 31.79
C PHE A 429 -9.54 3.60 32.80
N PRO A 430 -9.63 2.30 33.18
CA PRO A 430 -8.61 1.68 34.01
C PRO A 430 -7.23 1.74 33.34
N LEU A 431 -6.21 1.94 34.15
CA LEU A 431 -4.81 2.04 33.71
C LEU A 431 -4.18 0.67 33.49
N ALA A 432 -3.00 0.64 32.86
CA ALA A 432 -2.20 -0.57 32.61
C ALA A 432 -2.99 -1.72 31.93
N PRO A 433 -3.44 -1.54 30.67
CA PRO A 433 -4.22 -2.56 29.98
C PRO A 433 -3.41 -3.83 29.72
N GLU A 434 -4.07 -4.98 29.76
CA GLU A 434 -3.45 -6.30 29.62
C GLU A 434 -4.13 -7.14 28.54
N ASN A 435 -3.36 -7.92 27.79
CA ASN A 435 -3.92 -8.88 26.85
C ASN A 435 -4.28 -10.16 27.60
N LYS A 436 -5.57 -10.36 27.87
CA LYS A 436 -6.08 -11.61 28.48
C LYS A 436 -7.45 -12.00 27.92
N PRO A 437 -7.83 -13.28 27.98
CA PRO A 437 -9.17 -13.69 27.58
C PRO A 437 -10.21 -13.07 28.53
N PRO A 438 -11.23 -12.35 28.02
CA PRO A 438 -12.31 -11.85 28.87
C PRO A 438 -13.19 -13.00 29.40
N PRO A 439 -14.01 -12.75 30.43
CA PRO A 439 -14.96 -13.75 30.91
C PRO A 439 -15.80 -14.30 29.76
N ASN A 440 -15.90 -15.63 29.67
CA ASN A 440 -16.63 -16.37 28.63
C ASN A 440 -16.07 -16.28 27.20
N CYS A 441 -14.84 -15.76 27.01
CA CYS A 441 -14.14 -15.81 25.72
C CYS A 441 -12.77 -16.47 25.90
N LYS A 442 -12.35 -17.28 24.92
CA LYS A 442 -11.02 -17.91 24.93
C LYS A 442 -9.97 -17.07 24.20
N GLU A 443 -10.39 -16.15 23.34
CA GLU A 443 -9.48 -15.30 22.60
C GLU A 443 -9.00 -14.14 23.48
N PRO A 444 -7.69 -13.89 23.56
CA PRO A 444 -7.17 -12.71 24.20
C PRO A 444 -7.74 -11.42 23.59
N ARG A 445 -8.08 -10.47 24.45
CA ARG A 445 -8.43 -9.10 24.09
C ARG A 445 -7.61 -8.16 24.96
N LEU A 446 -7.38 -6.95 24.50
CA LEU A 446 -6.79 -5.90 25.33
C LEU A 446 -7.84 -5.40 26.32
N LEU A 447 -7.68 -5.72 27.59
CA LEU A 447 -8.63 -5.37 28.65
C LEU A 447 -8.05 -4.28 29.54
N THR A 448 -8.89 -3.31 29.90
CA THR A 448 -8.65 -2.35 30.97
C THR A 448 -9.32 -2.90 32.23
N THR A 449 -8.53 -3.29 33.23
CA THR A 449 -9.04 -3.89 34.47
C THR A 449 -8.49 -3.16 35.69
N LEU A 450 -9.31 -3.07 36.73
CA LEU A 450 -8.94 -2.53 38.06
C LEU A 450 -8.22 -3.58 38.92
N GLU A 451 -7.73 -4.66 38.31
CA GLU A 451 -7.01 -5.71 39.02
C GLU A 451 -5.53 -5.33 39.19
N PRO A 452 -4.84 -5.83 40.23
CA PRO A 452 -3.39 -5.77 40.28
C PRO A 452 -2.76 -6.44 39.06
N LYS A 453 -1.57 -5.97 38.65
CA LYS A 453 -0.79 -6.54 37.55
C LYS A 453 0.51 -7.11 38.10
N THR A 454 0.89 -8.28 37.62
CA THR A 454 2.16 -8.92 37.99
C THR A 454 3.06 -9.03 36.78
N LYS A 455 4.36 -8.77 36.94
CA LYS A 455 5.35 -8.83 35.87
C LYS A 455 4.95 -8.01 34.63
N TYR A 456 4.42 -6.82 34.87
CA TYR A 456 3.91 -5.96 33.83
C TYR A 456 5.08 -5.21 33.16
N VAL A 457 5.27 -5.47 31.86
CA VAL A 457 6.33 -4.83 31.08
C VAL A 457 5.83 -3.50 30.48
N LEU A 458 6.55 -2.41 30.75
CA LEU A 458 6.21 -1.08 30.20
C LEU A 458 7.41 -0.14 30.10
N HIS A 459 7.31 0.86 29.22
CA HIS A 459 8.26 1.97 29.17
C HIS A 459 8.10 2.87 30.41
N TYR A 460 9.22 3.36 30.96
CA TYR A 460 9.23 4.14 32.21
C TYR A 460 8.31 5.37 32.19
N SER A 461 8.15 6.04 31.03
CA SER A 461 7.25 7.19 30.91
C SER A 461 5.77 6.83 31.12
N ASN A 462 5.35 5.62 30.73
CA ASN A 462 4.00 5.13 31.01
C ASN A 462 3.83 4.83 32.50
N LEU A 463 4.85 4.28 33.16
CA LEU A 463 4.82 4.06 34.61
C LEU A 463 4.69 5.38 35.37
N LYS A 464 5.43 6.42 34.97
CA LYS A 464 5.26 7.76 35.55
C LYS A 464 3.84 8.29 35.40
N LEU A 465 3.23 8.11 34.22
CA LEU A 465 1.86 8.51 33.98
C LEU A 465 0.91 7.80 34.94
N TYR A 466 1.08 6.48 35.13
CA TYR A 466 0.24 5.71 36.04
C TYR A 466 0.36 6.20 37.48
N LEU A 467 1.59 6.32 37.98
CA LEU A 467 1.87 6.84 39.33
C LEU A 467 1.33 8.26 39.57
N LYS A 468 1.31 9.10 38.53
CA LYS A 468 0.76 10.46 38.61
C LYS A 468 -0.77 10.47 38.69
N LEU A 469 -1.43 9.49 38.10
CA LEU A 469 -2.89 9.41 38.08
C LEU A 469 -3.48 8.76 39.34
N GLY A 470 -2.63 8.09 40.13
CA GLY A 470 -2.98 7.30 41.30
C GLY A 470 -2.43 5.90 41.08
#